data_AF-A0A316FE98-F1
#
_entry.id   AF-A0A316FE98-F1
#
_cell.length_a   1.000
_cell.length_b   1.000
_cell.length_c   1.000
_cell.angle_alpha   90.00
_cell.angle_beta   90.00
_cell.angle_gamma   90.00
#
_symmetry.space_group_name_H-M   'P 1'
#
loop_
_entity.id
_entity.type
_entity.pdbx_description
1 polymer ?
#
loop_
_entity_poly.entity_id
_entity_poly.type
_entity_poly.pdbx_seq_one_letter_code
_entity_poly.pdbx_strand_id
1 'polypeptide(L)'
;MKSIHYLGLIVRLFAIALFAFGVKNATFFLETLFYYSEDAVRSTTLFMALSALAPLIISVVLWFFPMTAASKIMTDKEASVEVLSSVQLLSIIIVGIGFYTLYYALVDAVFWLSFKNMASNGMASTINGFDSSPQDKANMIATAVAFLLSLILIFKSKTIATFISRTVR
;
A
#
# COMPACT_ATOMS: atom_id res chain seq x y z
N MET A 1 20.05 1.85 19.15
CA MET A 1 18.74 2.29 18.65
C MET A 1 17.71 1.22 18.99
N LYS A 2 16.55 1.57 19.57
CA LYS A 2 15.50 0.59 19.90
C LYS A 2 14.84 0.04 18.63
N SER A 3 14.30 -1.18 18.67
CA SER A 3 13.60 -1.88 17.57
C SER A 3 12.54 -1.00 16.90
N ILE A 4 11.82 -0.21 17.69
CA ILE A 4 10.78 0.71 17.21
C ILE A 4 11.30 1.83 16.30
N HIS A 5 12.57 2.25 16.43
CA HIS A 5 13.16 3.26 15.55
C HIS A 5 13.42 2.71 14.15
N TYR A 6 13.85 1.45 14.03
CA TYR A 6 14.01 0.79 12.74
C TYR A 6 12.66 0.65 12.03
N LEU A 7 11.61 0.31 12.77
CA LEU A 7 10.28 0.21 12.22
C LEU A 7 9.72 1.59 11.83
N GLY A 8 10.00 2.64 12.60
CA GLY A 8 9.72 4.02 12.22
C GLY A 8 10.44 4.46 10.94
N LEU A 9 11.67 3.99 10.71
CA LEU A 9 12.39 4.20 9.44
C LEU A 9 11.67 3.52 8.27
N ILE A 10 11.26 2.26 8.43
CA ILE A 10 10.50 1.52 7.41
C ILE A 10 9.19 2.25 7.06
N VAL A 11 8.46 2.72 8.08
CA VAL A 11 7.23 3.51 7.86
C VAL A 11 7.52 4.79 7.07
N ARG A 12 8.64 5.48 7.33
CA ARG A 12 9.04 6.66 6.54
C ARG A 12 9.38 6.32 5.10
N LEU A 13 10.09 5.22 4.85
CA LEU A 13 10.38 4.76 3.49
C LEU A 13 9.09 4.42 2.74
N PHE A 14 8.15 3.75 3.41
CA PHE A 14 6.83 3.47 2.85
C PHE A 14 6.03 4.75 2.57
N ALA A 15 6.11 5.76 3.46
CA ALA A 15 5.50 7.06 3.23
C ALA A 15 6.08 7.75 1.98
N ILE A 16 7.40 7.72 1.79
CA ILE A 16 8.04 8.28 0.58
C ILE A 16 7.54 7.56 -0.68
N ALA A 17 7.44 6.24 -0.66
CA ALA A 17 6.93 5.46 -1.79
C ALA A 17 5.47 5.83 -2.11
N LEU A 18 4.61 5.92 -1.10
CA LEU A 18 3.22 6.37 -1.25
C LEU A 18 3.12 7.80 -1.78
N PHE A 19 4.00 8.70 -1.33
CA PHE A 19 4.05 10.08 -1.82
C PHE A 19 4.38 10.11 -3.32
N ALA A 20 5.44 9.40 -3.74
CA ALA A 20 5.84 9.31 -5.14
C ALA A 20 4.71 8.75 -6.02
N PHE A 21 4.01 7.73 -5.53
CA PHE A 21 2.82 7.19 -6.19
C PHE A 21 1.68 8.20 -6.27
N GLY A 22 1.38 8.91 -5.17
CA GLY A 22 0.37 9.95 -5.13
C GLY A 22 0.65 11.09 -6.12
N VAL A 23 1.91 11.53 -6.22
CA VAL A 23 2.33 12.55 -7.20
C VAL A 23 2.11 12.05 -8.63
N LYS A 24 2.50 10.81 -8.94
CA LYS A 24 2.25 10.22 -10.27
C LYS A 24 0.77 10.21 -10.63
N ASN A 25 -0.11 9.83 -9.70
CA ASN A 25 -1.56 9.82 -9.94
C ASN A 25 -2.14 11.23 -10.03
N ALA A 26 -1.63 12.18 -9.26
CA ALA A 26 -2.04 13.58 -9.34
C ALA A 26 -1.75 14.16 -10.73
N THR A 27 -0.60 13.85 -11.31
CA THR A 27 -0.27 14.28 -12.69
C THR A 27 -1.28 13.73 -13.70
N PHE A 28 -1.61 12.43 -13.62
CA PHE A 28 -2.61 11.79 -14.49
C PHE A 28 -4.01 12.41 -14.32
N PHE A 29 -4.39 12.71 -13.08
CA PHE A 29 -5.65 13.38 -12.78
C PHE A 29 -5.72 14.80 -13.37
N LEU A 30 -4.65 15.59 -13.22
CA LEU A 30 -4.58 16.94 -13.79
C LEU A 30 -4.64 16.90 -15.32
N GLU A 31 -3.92 15.99 -15.97
CA GLU A 31 -4.01 15.78 -17.42
C GLU A 31 -5.45 15.47 -17.84
N THR A 32 -6.12 14.59 -17.09
CA THR A 32 -7.52 14.23 -17.37
C THR A 32 -8.45 15.43 -17.25
N LEU A 33 -8.28 16.27 -16.23
CA LEU A 33 -9.10 17.47 -16.00
C LEU A 33 -8.92 18.55 -17.08
N PHE A 34 -7.70 18.75 -17.59
CA PHE A 34 -7.41 19.83 -18.53
C PHE A 34 -7.60 19.46 -20.00
N TYR A 35 -7.52 18.18 -20.36
CA TYR A 35 -7.52 17.75 -21.77
C TYR A 35 -8.80 17.01 -22.22
N TYR A 36 -9.60 16.46 -21.32
CA TYR A 36 -10.80 15.68 -21.70
C TYR A 36 -12.11 16.48 -21.54
N SER A 37 -13.11 16.15 -22.37
CA SER A 37 -14.41 16.83 -22.40
C SER A 37 -15.24 16.63 -21.13
N GLU A 38 -16.06 17.63 -20.79
CA GLU A 38 -16.80 17.70 -19.51
C GLU A 38 -17.68 16.46 -19.23
N ASP A 39 -18.30 15.88 -20.26
CA ASP A 39 -19.23 14.75 -20.11
C ASP A 39 -18.54 13.44 -19.70
N ALA A 40 -17.30 13.22 -20.15
CA ALA A 40 -16.51 12.05 -19.79
C ALA A 40 -15.93 12.17 -18.37
N VAL A 41 -15.52 13.39 -18.01
CA VAL A 41 -14.78 13.67 -16.77
C VAL A 41 -15.71 13.66 -15.55
N ARG A 42 -16.95 14.11 -15.68
CA ARG A 42 -17.84 14.38 -14.54
C ARG A 42 -18.23 13.14 -13.71
N SER A 43 -18.32 11.96 -14.30
CA SER A 43 -18.66 10.70 -13.59
C SER A 43 -17.47 10.02 -12.90
N THR A 44 -16.24 10.34 -13.31
CA THR A 44 -15.00 9.69 -12.83
C THR A 44 -14.13 10.62 -11.96
N THR A 45 -14.39 11.94 -11.99
CA THR A 45 -13.60 12.97 -11.31
C THR A 45 -13.38 12.68 -9.82
N LEU A 46 -14.45 12.34 -9.07
CA LEU A 46 -14.34 12.11 -7.63
C LEU A 46 -13.45 10.89 -7.33
N PHE A 47 -13.56 9.84 -8.14
CA PHE A 47 -12.73 8.65 -7.97
C PHE A 47 -11.26 8.94 -8.27
N MET A 48 -10.97 9.65 -9.37
CA MET A 48 -9.61 10.05 -9.73
C MET A 48 -8.99 11.03 -8.72
N ALA A 49 -9.79 11.95 -8.18
CA ALA A 49 -9.35 12.83 -7.11
C ALA A 49 -8.97 12.04 -5.85
N LEU A 50 -9.78 11.05 -5.46
CA LEU A 50 -9.48 10.19 -4.32
C LEU A 50 -8.24 9.32 -4.55
N SER A 51 -8.06 8.75 -5.75
CA SER A 51 -6.89 7.92 -6.06
C SER A 51 -5.58 8.72 -6.09
N ALA A 52 -5.63 10.01 -6.42
CA ALA A 52 -4.49 10.92 -6.35
C ALA A 52 -4.25 11.46 -4.93
N LEU A 53 -5.31 11.94 -4.26
CA LEU A 53 -5.19 12.64 -2.98
C LEU A 53 -5.01 11.69 -1.80
N ALA A 54 -5.65 10.51 -1.79
CA ALA A 54 -5.57 9.62 -0.64
C ALA A 54 -4.13 9.14 -0.36
N PRO A 55 -3.33 8.67 -1.35
CA PRO A 55 -1.94 8.30 -1.10
C PRO A 55 -1.08 9.49 -0.62
N LEU A 56 -1.33 10.70 -1.14
CA LEU A 56 -0.64 11.92 -0.70
C LEU A 56 -0.96 12.24 0.77
N ILE A 57 -2.24 12.25 1.13
CA ILE A 57 -2.67 12.52 2.51
C ILE A 57 -2.11 11.46 3.46
N ILE A 58 -2.23 10.17 3.11
CA ILE A 58 -1.72 9.06 3.92
C ILE A 58 -0.20 9.16 4.07
N SER A 59 0.54 9.47 3.00
CA SER A 59 2.00 9.62 3.07
C SER A 59 2.42 10.76 4.00
N VAL A 60 1.76 11.91 3.95
CA VAL A 60 2.01 13.04 4.85
C VAL A 60 1.74 12.65 6.29
N VAL A 61 0.61 11.99 6.57
CA VAL A 61 0.28 11.50 7.92
C VAL A 61 1.35 10.52 8.42
N LEU A 62 1.77 9.55 7.60
CA LEU A 62 2.80 8.58 7.98
C LEU A 62 4.19 9.21 8.15
N TRP A 63 4.49 10.27 7.40
CA TRP A 63 5.75 11.01 7.50
C TRP A 63 5.87 11.77 8.84
N PHE A 64 4.80 12.42 9.28
CA PHE A 64 4.77 13.17 10.54
C PHE A 64 4.56 12.27 11.76
N PHE A 65 3.84 11.15 11.61
CA PHE A 65 3.53 10.22 12.72
C PHE A 65 4.08 8.80 12.54
N PRO A 66 5.36 8.60 12.16
CA PRO A 66 5.90 7.27 11.88
C PRO A 66 5.99 6.42 13.15
N MET A 67 6.25 7.06 14.30
CA MET A 67 6.32 6.38 15.59
C MET A 67 4.96 5.91 16.08
N THR A 68 3.88 6.65 15.76
CA THR A 68 2.52 6.23 16.08
C THR A 68 2.15 4.96 15.32
N ALA A 69 2.44 4.92 14.02
CA ALA A 69 2.26 3.71 13.21
C ALA A 69 3.15 2.56 13.74
N ALA A 70 4.40 2.84 14.07
CA ALA A 70 5.32 1.84 14.56
C ALA A 70 4.91 1.23 15.91
N SER A 71 4.42 2.05 16.84
CA SER A 71 3.92 1.61 18.15
C SER A 71 2.64 0.79 18.09
N LYS A 72 1.83 0.95 17.03
CA LYS A 72 0.65 0.11 16.81
C LYS A 72 1.02 -1.27 16.27
N ILE A 73 2.13 -1.37 15.54
CA ILE A 73 2.62 -2.62 14.96
C ILE A 73 3.41 -3.43 15.99
N MET A 74 4.25 -2.77 16.80
CA MET A 74 4.95 -3.39 17.92
C MET A 74 4.38 -2.89 19.25
N THR A 75 3.57 -3.74 19.90
CA THR A 75 2.94 -3.46 21.20
C THR A 75 3.94 -3.42 22.36
N ASP A 76 5.16 -3.94 22.18
CA ASP A 76 6.17 -3.95 23.24
C ASP A 76 6.74 -2.53 23.44
N LYS A 77 6.19 -1.83 24.45
CA LYS A 77 6.74 -0.60 25.00
C LYS A 77 8.05 -0.82 25.77
N GLU A 78 8.38 -2.06 26.07
CA GLU A 78 9.49 -2.44 26.93
C GLU A 78 10.55 -3.19 26.13
N ALA A 79 11.67 -2.51 25.91
CA ALA A 79 12.96 -3.05 26.28
C ALA A 79 13.92 -1.86 26.40
N SER A 80 14.70 -1.88 27.47
CA SER A 80 15.93 -1.12 27.65
C SER A 80 16.81 -1.20 26.40
N VAL A 81 17.89 -0.41 26.36
CA VAL A 81 18.89 -0.45 25.28
C VAL A 81 19.58 -1.83 25.31
N GLU A 82 18.94 -2.84 24.77
CA GLU A 82 19.47 -4.19 24.62
C GLU A 82 19.71 -4.50 23.15
N VAL A 83 20.72 -5.35 22.93
CA VAL A 83 21.04 -5.94 21.63
C VAL A 83 19.77 -6.58 21.06
N LEU A 84 19.42 -6.23 19.82
CA LEU A 84 18.24 -6.78 19.14
C LEU A 84 18.30 -8.31 19.17
N SER A 85 17.25 -8.95 19.69
CA SER A 85 17.16 -10.41 19.58
C SER A 85 16.95 -10.81 18.12
N SER A 86 17.39 -12.02 17.74
CA SER A 86 17.21 -12.53 16.37
C SER A 86 15.75 -12.51 15.93
N VAL A 87 14.81 -12.73 16.86
CA VAL A 87 13.36 -12.67 16.61
C VAL A 87 12.90 -11.23 16.34
N GLN A 88 13.42 -10.24 17.08
CA GLN A 88 13.10 -8.83 16.84
C GLN A 88 13.63 -8.35 15.50
N LEU A 89 14.87 -8.72 15.14
CA LEU A 89 15.46 -8.38 13.85
C LEU A 89 14.65 -9.00 12.70
N LEU A 90 14.31 -10.29 12.81
CA LEU A 90 13.49 -10.99 11.82
C LEU A 90 12.09 -10.37 11.69
N SER A 91 11.48 -9.96 12.80
CA SER A 91 10.19 -9.27 12.79
C SER A 91 10.25 -7.94 12.03
N ILE A 92 11.33 -7.16 12.20
CA ILE A 92 11.54 -5.90 11.47
C ILE A 92 11.64 -6.16 9.95
N ILE A 93 12.40 -7.18 9.56
CA ILE A 93 12.56 -7.57 8.14
C ILE A 93 11.21 -7.99 7.54
N ILE A 94 10.44 -8.83 8.26
CA ILE A 94 9.11 -9.27 7.82
C ILE A 94 8.15 -8.07 7.65
N VAL A 95 8.20 -7.10 8.56
CA VAL A 95 7.40 -5.86 8.43
C VAL A 95 7.84 -5.06 7.20
N GLY A 96 9.14 -4.95 6.93
CA GLY A 96 9.67 -4.31 5.73
C GLY A 96 9.14 -4.96 4.45
N ILE A 97 9.17 -6.30 4.38
CA ILE A 97 8.59 -7.06 3.27
C ILE A 97 7.08 -6.81 3.17
N GLY A 98 6.37 -6.80 4.31
CA GLY A 98 4.95 -6.51 4.37
C GLY A 98 4.60 -5.14 3.80
N PHE A 99 5.33 -4.08 4.18
CA PHE A 99 5.11 -2.73 3.63
C PHE A 99 5.45 -2.63 2.15
N TYR A 100 6.52 -3.30 1.70
CA TYR A 100 6.86 -3.36 0.29
C TYR A 100 5.74 -4.02 -0.54
N THR A 101 5.27 -5.19 -0.11
CA THR A 101 4.15 -5.88 -0.76
C THR A 101 2.86 -5.07 -0.69
N LEU A 102 2.59 -4.40 0.44
CA LEU A 102 1.44 -3.52 0.61
C LEU A 102 1.46 -2.35 -0.38
N TYR A 103 2.64 -1.76 -0.61
CA TYR A 103 2.79 -0.69 -1.60
C TYR A 103 2.34 -1.16 -2.99
N TYR A 104 2.87 -2.28 -3.48
CA TYR A 104 2.47 -2.82 -4.79
C TYR A 104 0.99 -3.19 -4.84
N ALA A 105 0.47 -3.85 -3.80
CA ALA A 105 -0.94 -4.21 -3.74
C ALA A 105 -1.87 -2.99 -3.76
N LEU A 106 -1.47 -1.88 -3.11
CA LEU A 106 -2.21 -0.61 -3.14
C LEU A 106 -2.16 0.03 -4.54
N VAL A 107 -1.00 0.04 -5.18
CA VAL A 107 -0.83 0.55 -6.55
C VAL A 107 -1.74 -0.21 -7.52
N ASP A 108 -1.71 -1.54 -7.46
CA ASP A 108 -2.54 -2.40 -8.31
C ASP A 108 -4.03 -2.23 -7.99
N ALA A 109 -4.40 -2.13 -6.71
CA ALA A 109 -5.79 -1.94 -6.31
C ALA A 109 -6.34 -0.61 -6.86
N VAL A 110 -5.57 0.47 -6.77
CA VAL A 110 -5.94 1.77 -7.34
C VAL A 110 -6.09 1.66 -8.87
N PHE A 111 -5.18 0.96 -9.55
CA PHE A 111 -5.30 0.71 -10.98
C PHE A 111 -6.60 -0.01 -11.34
N TRP A 112 -6.87 -1.18 -10.72
CA TRP A 112 -8.06 -1.98 -11.02
C TRP A 112 -9.36 -1.24 -10.70
N LEU A 113 -9.39 -0.47 -9.62
CA LEU A 113 -10.54 0.34 -9.26
C LEU A 113 -10.75 1.52 -10.23
N SER A 114 -9.67 2.20 -10.64
CA SER A 114 -9.72 3.27 -11.65
C SER A 114 -10.26 2.74 -12.97
N PHE A 115 -9.70 1.60 -13.40
CA PHE A 115 -10.06 0.96 -14.65
C PHE A 115 -11.51 0.47 -14.65
N LYS A 116 -11.97 -0.14 -13.55
CA LYS A 116 -13.38 -0.52 -13.37
C LYS A 116 -14.32 0.67 -13.41
N ASN A 117 -13.95 1.79 -12.79
CA ASN A 117 -14.76 3.01 -12.77
C ASN A 117 -14.87 3.63 -14.17
N MET A 118 -13.76 3.68 -14.92
CA MET A 118 -13.77 4.12 -16.32
C MET A 118 -14.62 3.20 -17.21
N ALA A 119 -14.55 1.88 -16.98
CA ALA A 119 -15.33 0.90 -17.72
C ALA A 119 -16.84 1.00 -17.47
N SER A 120 -17.26 1.18 -16.21
CA SER A 120 -18.68 1.34 -15.87
C SER A 120 -19.30 2.64 -16.41
N ASN A 121 -18.47 3.66 -16.68
CA ASN A 121 -18.93 4.98 -17.11
C ASN A 121 -18.88 5.17 -18.64
N GLY A 122 -18.81 4.09 -19.42
CA GLY A 122 -18.90 4.14 -20.90
C GLY A 122 -17.64 4.64 -21.62
N MET A 123 -16.63 5.09 -20.88
CA MET A 123 -15.31 5.48 -21.41
C MET A 123 -14.52 4.28 -21.97
N ALA A 124 -14.93 3.06 -21.62
CA ALA A 124 -14.38 1.81 -22.16
C ALA A 124 -15.00 1.34 -23.48
N SER A 125 -15.89 2.10 -24.12
CA SER A 125 -16.29 1.80 -25.51
C SER A 125 -15.10 1.80 -26.49
N THR A 126 -13.99 2.43 -26.11
CA THR A 126 -12.68 2.40 -26.78
C THR A 126 -11.75 1.28 -26.31
N ILE A 127 -12.03 0.63 -25.18
CA ILE A 127 -11.22 -0.44 -24.59
C ILE A 127 -12.06 -1.72 -24.61
N ASN A 128 -12.10 -2.37 -25.77
CA ASN A 128 -12.69 -3.69 -25.94
C ASN A 128 -12.26 -4.63 -24.80
N GLY A 129 -13.22 -5.14 -24.02
CA GLY A 129 -13.04 -6.41 -23.30
C GLY A 129 -12.94 -6.39 -21.77
N PHE A 130 -13.41 -5.35 -21.07
CA PHE A 130 -13.38 -5.33 -19.59
C PHE A 130 -14.14 -6.51 -18.92
N ASP A 131 -14.93 -7.30 -19.65
CA ASP A 131 -15.74 -8.37 -19.06
C ASP A 131 -15.30 -9.82 -19.36
N SER A 132 -14.20 -10.07 -20.09
CA SER A 132 -14.03 -11.42 -20.68
C SER A 132 -12.64 -12.03 -20.68
N SER A 133 -11.61 -11.37 -20.18
CA SER A 133 -10.31 -12.02 -19.99
C SER A 133 -10.26 -12.72 -18.62
N PRO A 134 -10.17 -14.06 -18.55
CA PRO A 134 -9.94 -14.76 -17.28
C PRO A 134 -8.68 -14.28 -16.56
N GLN A 135 -7.72 -13.72 -17.30
CA GLN A 135 -6.47 -13.20 -16.77
C GLN A 135 -6.67 -11.93 -15.93
N ASP A 136 -7.54 -11.02 -16.34
CA ASP A 136 -7.80 -9.78 -15.57
C ASP A 136 -8.51 -10.10 -14.24
N LYS A 137 -9.47 -11.03 -14.27
CA LYS A 137 -10.13 -11.53 -13.05
C LYS A 137 -9.12 -12.20 -12.12
N ALA A 138 -8.21 -13.01 -12.66
CA ALA A 138 -7.15 -13.64 -11.87
C ALA A 138 -6.20 -12.60 -11.25
N ASN A 139 -5.82 -11.56 -12.01
CA ASN A 139 -4.95 -10.49 -11.51
C ASN A 139 -5.63 -9.67 -10.41
N MET A 140 -6.92 -9.34 -10.54
CA MET A 140 -7.67 -8.65 -9.49
C MET A 140 -7.73 -9.48 -8.18
N ILE A 141 -7.96 -10.79 -8.30
CA ILE A 141 -7.94 -11.70 -7.15
C ILE A 141 -6.53 -11.76 -6.54
N ALA A 142 -5.49 -11.85 -7.37
CA ALA A 142 -4.11 -11.85 -6.92
C ALA A 142 -3.77 -10.56 -6.14
N THR A 143 -4.22 -9.40 -6.62
CA THR A 143 -4.07 -8.12 -5.89
C THR A 143 -4.77 -8.16 -4.52
N ALA A 144 -6.00 -8.69 -4.45
CA ALA A 144 -6.72 -8.81 -3.19
C ALA A 144 -6.00 -9.75 -2.20
N VAL A 145 -5.48 -10.89 -2.69
CA VAL A 145 -4.69 -11.83 -1.89
C VAL A 145 -3.38 -11.18 -1.43
N ALA A 146 -2.66 -10.48 -2.32
CA ALA A 146 -1.43 -9.78 -1.99
C ALA A 146 -1.68 -8.70 -0.92
N PHE A 147 -2.78 -7.97 -1.02
CA PHE A 147 -3.20 -7.00 -0.02
C PHE A 147 -3.41 -7.67 1.34
N LEU A 148 -4.20 -8.74 1.41
CA LEU A 148 -4.44 -9.47 2.67
C LEU A 148 -3.14 -10.05 3.25
N LEU A 149 -2.29 -10.65 2.43
CA LEU A 149 -1.00 -11.19 2.85
C LEU A 149 -0.09 -10.09 3.41
N SER A 150 -0.06 -8.92 2.78
CA SER A 150 0.75 -7.79 3.26
C SER A 150 0.31 -7.33 4.65
N LEU A 151 -1.01 -7.27 4.92
CA LEU A 151 -1.53 -6.95 6.24
C LEU A 151 -1.17 -8.03 7.28
N ILE A 152 -1.27 -9.30 6.90
CA ILE A 152 -0.86 -10.42 7.77
C ILE A 152 0.63 -10.30 8.11
N LEU A 153 1.49 -10.04 7.13
CA LEU A 153 2.93 -9.86 7.36
C LEU A 153 3.23 -8.71 8.32
N ILE A 154 2.56 -7.56 8.17
CA ILE A 154 2.76 -6.40 9.03
C ILE A 154 2.28 -6.70 10.46
N PHE A 155 1.03 -7.13 10.64
CA PHE A 155 0.40 -7.26 11.95
C PHE A 155 0.77 -8.56 12.70
N LYS A 156 1.13 -9.64 11.99
CA LYS A 156 1.54 -10.93 12.59
C LYS A 156 3.04 -11.18 12.48
N SER A 157 3.84 -10.17 12.14
CA SER A 157 5.30 -10.26 12.01
C SER A 157 5.99 -10.97 13.18
N LYS A 158 5.63 -10.64 14.43
CA LYS A 158 6.19 -11.29 15.64
C LYS A 158 5.88 -12.79 15.71
N THR A 159 4.65 -13.19 15.37
CA THR A 159 4.23 -14.60 15.36
C THR A 159 5.01 -15.36 14.28
N ILE A 160 5.11 -14.78 13.08
CA ILE A 160 5.83 -15.38 11.95
C ILE A 160 7.33 -15.50 12.27
N ALA A 161 7.94 -14.44 12.82
CA ALA A 161 9.34 -14.45 13.22
C ALA A 161 9.62 -15.54 14.26
N THR A 162 8.74 -15.68 15.25
CA THR A 162 8.86 -16.72 16.28
C THR A 162 8.74 -18.12 15.66
N PHE A 163 7.79 -18.32 14.75
CA PHE A 163 7.60 -19.59 14.06
C PHE A 163 8.84 -19.99 13.26
N ILE A 164 9.37 -19.10 12.43
CA ILE A 164 10.59 -19.34 11.62
C ILE A 164 11.80 -19.59 12.53
N SER A 165 11.95 -18.83 13.62
CA SER A 165 13.08 -19.01 14.54
C SER A 165 13.06 -20.37 15.26
N ARG A 166 11.87 -20.98 15.42
CA ARG A 166 11.73 -22.32 16.03
C ARG A 166 12.09 -23.44 15.06
N THR A 167 11.86 -23.27 13.76
CA THR A 167 12.15 -24.30 12.75
C THR A 167 13.64 -24.40 12.39
N VAL A 168 14.41 -23.35 12.66
CA VAL A 168 15.87 -23.32 12.41
C VAL A 168 16.68 -23.82 13.62
N ARG A 169 16.01 -24.11 14.73
CA ARG A 169 16.60 -24.59 15.99
C ARG A 169 16.63 -26.12 16.02
#